data_AF-A0A7S4HYN1-F1
#
_entry.id   AF-A0A7S4HYN1-F1
#
_cell.length_a   1.000
_cell.length_b   1.000
_cell.length_c   1.000
_cell.angle_alpha   90.00
_cell.angle_beta   90.00
_cell.angle_gamma   90.00
#
_symmetry.space_group_name_H-M   'P 1'
#
loop_
_entity.id
_entity.type
_entity.pdbx_description
1 polymer ?
#
loop_
_entity_poly.entity_id
_entity_poly.type
_entity_poly.pdbx_seq_one_letter_code
_entity_poly.pdbx_strand_id
1 'polypeptide(L)'
;EPPSCLEASSQMGDYVRSEYAFAAIDMLGHLMPLVPLMDALGGRGHTLTLFAPDDPKYAKCLADFGLTSVRLVPVRFPAGGPKAAMQHHGIRGALARGGPLAICSAPLSTQS
;
A
#
# COMPACT_ATOMS: atom_id res chain seq x y z
N GLU A 1 -24.17 39.87 5.23
CA GLU A 1 -22.77 39.76 5.69
C GLU A 1 -22.17 38.48 5.11
N PRO A 2 -20.93 38.47 4.61
CA PRO A 2 -20.27 37.22 4.23
C PRO A 2 -19.94 36.41 5.49
N PRO A 3 -20.04 35.07 5.47
CA PRO A 3 -19.70 34.25 6.62
C PRO A 3 -18.21 34.39 6.96
N SER A 4 -17.91 34.42 8.26
CA SER A 4 -16.56 34.57 8.78
C SER A 4 -15.70 33.35 8.45
N CYS A 5 -14.42 33.56 8.14
CA CYS A 5 -13.47 32.51 7.79
C CYS A 5 -13.26 31.42 8.86
N LEU A 6 -13.88 31.54 10.04
CA LEU A 6 -13.83 30.54 11.11
C LEU A 6 -14.93 29.46 11.01
N GLU A 7 -15.97 29.64 10.20
CA GLU A 7 -17.04 28.65 10.03
C GLU A 7 -16.81 27.67 8.86
N ALA A 8 -15.63 27.72 8.22
CA ALA A 8 -15.24 26.80 7.17
C ALA A 8 -14.56 25.51 7.70
N SER A 9 -14.55 25.27 9.02
CA SER A 9 -13.79 24.18 9.63
C SER A 9 -14.62 22.94 10.01
N SER A 10 -15.94 22.94 9.82
CA SER A 10 -16.83 21.88 10.34
C SER A 10 -17.55 21.04 9.28
N GLN A 11 -17.04 20.99 8.04
CA GLN A 11 -17.47 19.99 7.05
C GLN A 11 -16.31 19.08 6.64
N MET A 12 -15.58 18.56 7.62
CA MET A 12 -14.74 17.39 7.39
C MET A 12 -15.66 16.16 7.48
N GLY A 13 -16.43 15.91 6.41
CA GLY A 13 -17.30 14.73 6.33
C GLY A 13 -16.51 13.48 6.69
N ASP A 14 -17.12 12.56 7.45
CA ASP A 14 -16.51 11.33 7.96
C ASP A 14 -15.69 10.64 6.87
N TYR A 15 -14.39 10.93 6.84
CA TYR A 15 -13.53 10.40 5.79
C TYR A 15 -13.31 8.93 6.13
N VAL A 16 -13.92 8.07 5.33
CA VAL A 16 -13.90 6.64 5.55
C VAL A 16 -12.45 6.15 5.46
N ARG A 17 -11.88 5.79 6.60
CA ARG A 17 -10.59 5.10 6.64
C ARG A 17 -10.74 3.78 5.90
N SER A 18 -9.77 3.52 5.04
CA SER A 18 -9.76 2.40 4.10
C SER A 18 -8.40 1.74 4.22
N GLU A 19 -8.34 0.43 3.95
CA GLU A 19 -7.09 -0.31 3.92
C GLU A 19 -6.64 -0.53 2.47
N TYR A 20 -5.38 -0.20 2.19
CA TYR A 20 -4.74 -0.37 0.89
C TYR A 20 -3.63 -1.40 0.99
N ALA A 21 -3.63 -2.34 0.06
CA ALA A 21 -2.56 -3.31 -0.10
C ALA A 21 -1.78 -3.02 -1.38
N PHE A 22 -0.46 -2.98 -1.26
CA PHE A 22 0.48 -2.81 -2.36
C PHE A 22 1.27 -4.09 -2.54
N ALA A 23 1.75 -4.34 -3.76
CA ALA A 23 2.72 -5.38 -4.00
C ALA A 23 3.91 -4.86 -4.80
N ALA A 24 5.11 -5.16 -4.29
CA ALA A 24 6.37 -4.90 -4.97
C ALA A 24 7.23 -6.16 -4.91
N ILE A 25 7.12 -6.97 -5.96
CA ILE A 25 7.73 -8.30 -6.00
C ILE A 25 8.88 -8.31 -7.01
N ASP A 26 9.96 -8.99 -6.59
CA ASP A 26 11.18 -9.25 -7.35
C ASP A 26 12.11 -8.03 -7.53
N MET A 27 11.57 -6.85 -7.85
CA MET A 27 12.37 -5.65 -8.08
C MET A 27 11.98 -4.50 -7.16
N LEU A 28 12.96 -3.98 -6.39
CA LEU A 28 12.78 -2.79 -5.56
C LEU A 28 12.37 -1.57 -6.41
N GLY A 29 12.83 -1.51 -7.66
CA GLY A 29 12.42 -0.46 -8.61
C GLY A 29 10.91 -0.39 -8.85
N HIS A 30 10.15 -1.46 -8.61
CA HIS A 30 8.69 -1.45 -8.70
C HIS A 30 8.01 -0.78 -7.49
N LEU A 31 8.71 -0.63 -6.37
CA LEU A 31 8.21 0.12 -5.22
C LEU A 31 8.24 1.63 -5.47
N MET A 32 9.24 2.12 -6.21
CA MET A 32 9.46 3.56 -6.40
C MET A 32 8.25 4.32 -6.97
N PRO A 33 7.52 3.81 -7.98
CA PRO A 33 6.32 4.48 -8.48
C PRO A 33 5.15 4.50 -7.46
N LEU A 34 5.16 3.60 -6.48
CA LEU A 34 4.10 3.49 -5.47
C LEU A 34 4.33 4.42 -4.27
N VAL A 35 5.58 4.79 -3.99
CA VAL A 35 5.95 5.63 -2.84
C VAL A 35 5.11 6.90 -2.74
N PRO A 36 4.93 7.73 -3.80
CA PRO A 36 4.12 8.95 -3.70
C PRO A 36 2.64 8.68 -3.40
N LEU A 37 2.09 7.57 -3.92
CA LEU A 37 0.71 7.19 -3.66
C LEU A 37 0.54 6.69 -2.21
N MET A 38 1.49 5.91 -1.71
CA MET A 38 1.51 5.43 -0.33
C MET A 38 1.62 6.61 0.64
N ASP A 39 2.50 7.57 0.36
CA ASP A 39 2.62 8.79 1.17
C ASP A 39 1.30 9.58 1.22
N ALA A 40 0.71 9.85 0.05
CA ALA A 40 -0.56 10.56 -0.04
C ALA A 40 -1.71 9.85 0.69
N LEU A 41 -1.78 8.51 0.62
CA LEU A 41 -2.81 7.72 1.32
C LEU A 41 -2.56 7.65 2.82
N GLY A 42 -1.30 7.50 3.25
CA GLY A 42 -0.91 7.52 4.64
C GLY A 42 -1.20 8.88 5.30
N GLY A 43 -0.91 9.98 4.60
CA GLY A 43 -1.25 11.34 5.03
C GLY A 43 -2.75 11.60 5.18
N ARG A 44 -3.59 10.81 4.52
CA ARG A 44 -5.06 10.82 4.68
C ARG A 44 -5.57 9.90 5.79
N GLY A 45 -4.66 9.24 6.52
CA GLY A 45 -5.00 8.35 7.64
C GLY A 45 -5.48 6.96 7.22
N HIS A 46 -5.22 6.55 5.98
CA HIS A 46 -5.48 5.19 5.52
C HIS A 46 -4.43 4.21 6.05
N THR A 47 -4.82 2.95 6.22
CA THR A 47 -3.88 1.89 6.61
C THR A 47 -3.29 1.26 5.37
N LEU A 48 -1.97 1.06 5.37
CA LEU A 48 -1.22 0.59 4.21
C LEU A 48 -0.49 -0.71 4.54
N THR A 49 -0.57 -1.68 3.63
CA THR A 49 0.19 -2.93 3.69
C THR A 49 0.99 -3.09 2.41
N LEU A 50 2.26 -3.47 2.51
CA LEU A 50 3.12 -3.81 1.37
C LEU A 50 3.48 -5.29 1.40
N PHE A 51 3.06 -6.02 0.38
CA PHE A 51 3.50 -7.38 0.08
C PHE A 51 4.80 -7.33 -0.72
N ALA A 52 5.89 -7.82 -0.13
CA ALA A 52 7.21 -7.81 -0.75
C ALA A 52 7.99 -9.09 -0.38
N PRO A 53 9.05 -9.45 -1.13
CA PRO A 53 10.00 -10.48 -0.70
C PRO A 53 10.51 -10.23 0.72
N ASP A 54 10.88 -11.31 1.40
CA ASP A 54 11.53 -11.28 2.72
C ASP A 54 12.99 -10.79 2.58
N ASP A 55 13.14 -9.51 2.25
CA ASP A 55 14.42 -8.84 1.98
C ASP A 55 14.43 -7.48 2.70
N PRO A 56 15.44 -7.21 3.55
CA PRO A 56 15.51 -5.99 4.35
C PRO A 56 15.56 -4.70 3.52
N LYS A 57 15.91 -4.76 2.23
CA LYS A 57 15.94 -3.58 1.34
C LYS A 57 14.58 -2.89 1.23
N TYR A 58 13.47 -3.63 1.36
CA TYR A 58 12.12 -3.07 1.27
C TYR A 58 11.78 -2.26 2.53
N ALA A 59 12.07 -2.81 3.71
CA ALA A 59 11.91 -2.09 4.98
C ALA A 59 12.78 -0.83 5.02
N LYS A 60 14.04 -0.95 4.58
CA LYS A 60 14.94 0.20 4.47
C LYS A 60 14.40 1.26 3.51
N CYS A 61 13.94 0.86 2.33
CA CYS A 61 13.38 1.79 1.35
C CYS A 61 12.16 2.53 1.89
N LEU A 62 11.23 1.83 2.56
CA LEU A 62 10.09 2.49 3.22
C LEU A 62 10.55 3.51 4.27
N ALA A 63 11.54 3.15 5.09
CA ALA A 63 12.10 4.06 6.09
C ALA A 63 12.79 5.28 5.47
N ASP A 64 13.56 5.09 4.39
CA ASP A 64 14.23 6.17 3.66
C ASP A 64 13.22 7.21 3.11
N PHE A 65 11.97 6.79 2.83
CA PHE A 65 10.87 7.65 2.39
C PHE A 65 9.92 8.09 3.51
N GLY A 66 10.21 7.79 4.77
CA GLY A 66 9.34 8.14 5.90
C GLY A 66 8.06 7.31 6.03
N LEU A 67 7.92 6.25 5.25
CA LEU A 67 6.74 5.36 5.20
C LEU A 67 6.80 4.25 6.26
N THR A 68 7.22 4.58 7.49
CA THR A 68 7.45 3.62 8.58
C THR A 68 6.17 2.99 9.13
N SER A 69 5.02 3.61 8.88
CA SER A 69 3.69 3.11 9.27
C SER A 69 3.15 2.00 8.34
N VAL A 70 3.78 1.79 7.18
CA VAL A 70 3.39 0.75 6.23
C VAL A 70 3.72 -0.62 6.81
N ARG A 71 2.71 -1.49 6.90
CA ARG A 71 2.89 -2.87 7.31
C ARG A 71 3.57 -3.65 6.19
N LEU A 72 4.79 -4.14 6.42
CA LEU A 72 5.45 -5.05 5.49
C LEU A 72 4.99 -6.49 5.74
N VAL A 73 4.52 -7.18 4.70
CA VAL A 73 4.13 -8.59 4.75
C VAL A 73 5.04 -9.40 3.82
N PRO A 74 5.87 -10.30 4.35
CA PRO A 74 6.80 -11.08 3.54
C PRO A 74 6.04 -12.09 2.67
N VAL A 75 6.32 -12.08 1.36
CA VAL A 75 5.78 -13.01 0.37
C VAL A 75 6.84 -14.06 0.07
N ARG A 76 6.52 -15.32 0.40
CA ARG A 76 7.36 -16.48 0.05
C ARG A 76 6.91 -17.08 -1.29
N PHE A 77 7.86 -17.15 -2.23
CA PHE A 77 7.66 -17.82 -3.51
C PHE A 77 7.88 -19.33 -3.38
N PRO A 78 7.22 -20.15 -4.23
CA PRO A 78 7.54 -21.57 -4.36
C PRO A 78 8.99 -21.79 -4.81
N ALA A 79 9.46 -23.03 -4.72
CA ALA A 79 10.76 -23.42 -5.26
C ALA A 79 10.88 -23.01 -6.74
N GLY A 80 11.96 -22.35 -7.11
CA GLY A 80 12.13 -21.73 -8.43
C GLY A 80 11.79 -20.23 -8.50
N GLY A 81 11.40 -19.62 -7.37
CA GLY A 81 11.30 -18.17 -7.22
C GLY A 81 10.14 -17.52 -7.98
N PRO A 82 10.20 -16.20 -8.23
CA PRO A 82 9.15 -15.47 -8.96
C PRO A 82 8.86 -16.06 -10.34
N LYS A 83 9.89 -16.50 -11.09
CA LYS A 83 9.70 -17.13 -12.40
C LYS A 83 8.83 -18.40 -12.36
N ALA A 84 9.01 -19.24 -11.34
CA ALA A 84 8.15 -20.40 -11.15
C ALA A 84 6.72 -19.96 -10.77
N ALA A 85 6.58 -18.93 -9.94
CA ALA A 85 5.29 -18.38 -9.55
C ALA A 85 4.50 -17.78 -10.72
N MET A 86 5.17 -17.24 -11.75
CA MET A 86 4.51 -16.69 -12.97
C MET A 86 3.69 -17.72 -13.75
N GLN A 87 4.01 -19.02 -13.61
CA GLN A 87 3.29 -20.11 -14.27
C GLN A 87 1.98 -20.49 -13.56
N HIS A 88 1.75 -19.99 -12.35
CA HIS A 88 0.51 -20.23 -11.63
C HIS A 88 -0.55 -19.17 -11.95
N HIS A 89 -1.81 -19.58 -12.06
CA HIS A 89 -2.95 -18.67 -12.13
C HIS A 89 -3.32 -18.12 -10.74
N GLY A 90 -3.91 -16.92 -10.69
CA GLY A 90 -4.37 -16.28 -9.45
C GLY A 90 -3.38 -15.26 -8.86
N ILE A 91 -3.61 -14.90 -7.59
CA ILE A 91 -2.91 -13.77 -6.95
C ILE A 91 -1.39 -13.97 -6.94
N ARG A 92 -0.90 -15.19 -6.68
CA ARG A 92 0.54 -15.51 -6.71
C ARG A 92 1.18 -15.29 -8.07
N GLY A 93 0.48 -15.65 -9.16
CA GLY A 93 0.97 -15.40 -10.52
C GLY A 93 0.95 -13.92 -10.89
N ALA A 94 -0.11 -13.20 -10.50
CA ALA A 94 -0.21 -11.75 -10.69
C ALA A 94 0.92 -11.01 -9.96
N LEU A 95 1.14 -11.38 -8.70
CA LEU A 95 2.22 -10.92 -7.84
C LEU A 95 3.61 -11.22 -8.43
N ALA A 96 3.81 -12.41 -9.00
CA ALA A 96 5.09 -12.84 -9.55
C ALA A 96 5.45 -12.24 -10.91
N ARG A 97 4.47 -11.78 -11.71
CA ARG A 97 4.73 -11.13 -13.01
C ARG A 97 5.39 -9.76 -12.87
N GLY A 98 5.39 -9.19 -11.67
CA GLY A 98 5.97 -7.89 -11.39
C GLY A 98 5.09 -6.73 -11.86
N GLY A 99 5.43 -5.54 -11.36
CA GLY A 99 4.72 -4.29 -11.61
C GLY A 99 4.12 -3.70 -10.34
N PRO A 100 3.97 -2.37 -10.28
CA PRO A 100 3.31 -1.70 -9.18
C PRO A 100 1.83 -2.09 -9.16
N LEU A 101 1.41 -2.87 -8.16
CA LEU A 101 0.03 -3.33 -8.02
C LEU A 101 -0.56 -2.77 -6.72
N ALA A 102 -1.69 -2.09 -6.85
CA ALA A 102 -2.51 -1.64 -5.74
C ALA A 102 -3.80 -2.46 -5.71
N ILE A 103 -4.14 -2.99 -4.54
CA ILE A 103 -5.37 -3.71 -4.25
C ILE A 103 -6.14 -2.87 -3.23
N CYS A 104 -7.30 -2.37 -3.63
CA CYS A 104 -8.18 -1.60 -2.76
C CYS A 104 -9.08 -2.54 -1.96
N SER A 105 -9.27 -2.26 -0.67
CA SER A 105 -10.31 -2.88 0.14
C SER A 105 -11.19 -1.82 0.81
N ALA A 106 -12.38 -2.26 1.21
CA ALA A 106 -13.57 -1.48 1.50
C ALA A 106 -13.47 -0.61 2.78
N PRO A 107 -14.46 0.29 3.00
CA PRO A 107 -14.70 0.91 4.30
C PRO A 107 -14.72 -0.12 5.42
N LEU A 108 -13.89 0.04 6.45
CA LEU A 108 -14.20 -0.56 7.74
C LEU A 108 -15.28 0.33 8.37
N SER A 109 -16.56 0.09 8.04
CA SER A 109 -17.62 0.67 8.86
C SER A 109 -17.45 0.07 10.25
N THR A 110 -16.92 0.85 11.18
CA THR A 110 -17.10 0.60 12.60
C THR A 110 -18.59 0.76 12.87
N GLN A 111 -19.37 -0.30 12.64
CA GLN A 111 -20.67 -0.39 13.29
C GLN A 111 -20.38 -0.51 14.77
N SER A 112 -20.85 0.53 15.47
CA SER A 112 -20.86 0.74 16.92
C SER A 112 -21.39 -0.45 17.69
#